data_AF-A0A268BV42-F1
#
_entry.id   AF-A0A268BV42-F1
#
_cell.length_a   1.000
_cell.length_b   1.000
_cell.length_c   1.000
_cell.angle_alpha   90.00
_cell.angle_beta   90.00
_cell.angle_gamma   90.00
#
_symmetry.space_group_name_H-M   'P 1'
#
loop_
_entity.id
_entity.type
_entity.pdbx_description
1 polymer ?
#
loop_
_entity_poly.entity_id
_entity_poly.type
_entity_poly.pdbx_seq_one_letter_code
_entity_poly.pdbx_strand_id
1 'polypeptide(L)'
;MNTDYENCIQACLTCMKACNACYDACLLEDDVKTMANCIRMDRECADMCAFAIQSMQRSSPFAEQICTLCAEICQACGEICRQHDVQHCQDCADACFACADACRSMAA
;
A
#
# COMPACT_ATOMS: atom_id res chain seq x y z
N MET A 1 12.80 -11.52 -14.91
CA MET A 1 12.60 -10.88 -13.60
C MET A 1 12.52 -12.01 -12.58
N ASN A 2 12.96 -11.84 -11.32
CA ASN A 2 12.78 -12.91 -10.32
C ASN A 2 11.26 -13.11 -10.12
N THR A 3 10.78 -14.36 -10.07
CA THR A 3 9.35 -14.67 -9.82
C THR A 3 8.87 -14.07 -8.50
N ASP A 4 9.75 -13.97 -7.50
CA ASP A 4 9.46 -13.31 -6.23
C ASP A 4 9.16 -11.82 -6.41
N TYR A 5 9.94 -11.14 -7.28
CA TYR A 5 9.71 -9.74 -7.63
C TYR A 5 8.42 -9.57 -8.43
N GLU A 6 8.08 -10.49 -9.33
CA GLU A 6 6.82 -10.43 -10.08
C GLU A 6 5.60 -10.45 -9.15
N ASN A 7 5.61 -11.35 -8.16
CA ASN A 7 4.53 -11.47 -7.17
C ASN A 7 4.45 -10.22 -6.28
N CYS A 8 5.59 -9.74 -5.77
CA CYS A 8 5.63 -8.54 -4.93
C CYS A 8 5.21 -7.28 -5.71
N ILE A 9 5.68 -7.11 -6.95
CA ILE A 9 5.25 -6.03 -7.84
C ILE A 9 3.74 -6.06 -8.04
N GLN A 10 3.15 -7.24 -8.27
CA GLN A 10 1.71 -7.35 -8.47
C GLN A 10 0.92 -6.97 -7.22
N ALA A 11 1.39 -7.35 -6.03
CA ALA A 11 0.78 -6.95 -4.76
C ALA A 11 0.87 -5.43 -4.54
N CYS A 12 2.05 -4.84 -4.75
CA CYS A 12 2.25 -3.38 -4.68
C CYS A 12 1.37 -2.63 -5.68
N LEU A 13 1.21 -3.15 -6.91
CA LEU A 13 0.34 -2.54 -7.93
C LEU A 13 -1.13 -2.56 -7.52
N THR A 14 -1.59 -3.67 -6.95
CA THR A 14 -2.95 -3.80 -6.43
C THR A 14 -3.17 -2.84 -5.26
N CYS A 15 -2.25 -2.80 -4.29
CA CYS A 15 -2.29 -1.89 -3.15
C CYS A 15 -2.29 -0.42 -3.60
N MET A 16 -1.35 -0.03 -4.46
CA MET A 16 -1.27 1.34 -5.00
C MET A 16 -2.60 1.78 -5.65
N LYS A 17 -3.25 0.90 -6.42
CA LYS A 17 -4.56 1.20 -7.02
C LYS A 17 -5.65 1.37 -5.97
N ALA A 18 -5.70 0.47 -4.99
CA ALA A 18 -6.66 0.51 -3.90
C ALA A 18 -6.50 1.78 -3.04
N CYS A 19 -5.27 2.12 -2.65
CA CYS A 19 -4.97 3.34 -1.90
C CYS A 19 -5.36 4.61 -2.66
N ASN A 20 -5.08 4.69 -3.98
CA ASN A 20 -5.52 5.85 -4.78
C ASN A 20 -7.05 5.95 -4.88
N ALA A 21 -7.76 4.82 -4.97
CA ALA A 21 -9.21 4.80 -4.98
C ALA A 21 -9.81 5.19 -3.61
N CYS A 22 -9.24 4.68 -2.52
CA CYS A 22 -9.61 5.00 -1.15
C CYS A 22 -9.35 6.47 -0.82
N TYR A 23 -8.20 7.01 -1.24
CA TYR A 23 -7.85 8.43 -1.14
C TYR A 23 -8.93 9.33 -1.76
N ASP A 24 -9.34 9.03 -3.00
CA ASP A 24 -10.35 9.82 -3.70
C ASP A 24 -11.74 9.66 -3.06
N ALA A 25 -12.13 8.43 -2.71
CA ALA A 25 -13.40 8.14 -2.06
C ALA A 25 -13.52 8.82 -0.68
N CYS A 26 -12.47 8.78 0.14
CA CYS A 26 -12.41 9.45 1.44
C CYS A 26 -12.61 10.96 1.36
N LEU A 27 -12.20 11.60 0.26
CA LEU A 27 -12.41 13.04 0.02
C LEU A 27 -13.87 13.39 -0.27
N LEU A 28 -14.68 12.39 -0.67
CA LEU A 28 -16.09 12.54 -1.02
C LEU A 28 -17.04 12.13 0.12
N GLU A 29 -16.52 11.63 1.24
CA GLU A 29 -17.30 11.30 2.43
C GLU A 29 -17.88 12.54 3.13
N ASP A 30 -19.07 12.39 3.73
CA ASP A 30 -19.80 13.49 4.37
C ASP A 30 -19.00 14.16 5.50
N ASP A 31 -18.20 13.40 6.25
CA ASP A 31 -17.28 13.90 7.27
C ASP A 31 -15.81 13.60 6.92
N VAL A 32 -15.29 14.34 5.94
CA VAL A 32 -13.89 14.28 5.51
C VAL A 32 -12.87 14.50 6.63
N LYS A 33 -13.24 15.18 7.74
CA LYS A 33 -12.30 15.39 8.86
C LYS A 33 -12.00 14.09 9.59
N THR A 34 -12.97 13.19 9.68
CA THR A 34 -12.76 11.84 10.25
C THR A 34 -11.86 10.98 9.35
N MET A 35 -11.83 11.27 8.05
CA MET A 35 -11.01 10.57 7.06
C MET A 35 -9.60 11.16 6.91
N ALA A 36 -9.28 12.29 7.56
CA ALA A 36 -8.05 13.04 7.31
C ALA A 36 -6.77 12.21 7.49
N ASN A 37 -6.73 11.31 8.48
CA ASN A 37 -5.59 10.43 8.68
C ASN A 37 -5.54 9.29 7.64
N CYS A 38 -6.70 8.74 7.26
CA CYS A 38 -6.80 7.74 6.20
C CYS A 38 -6.28 8.30 4.87
N ILE A 39 -6.77 9.48 4.46
CA ILE A 39 -6.34 10.18 3.24
C ILE A 39 -4.82 10.39 3.21
N ARG A 40 -4.23 10.82 4.34
CA ARG A 40 -2.78 11.03 4.43
C ARG A 40 -2.00 9.72 4.23
N MET A 41 -2.46 8.65 4.86
CA MET A 41 -1.79 7.35 4.79
C MET A 41 -2.03 6.63 3.47
N ASP A 42 -3.21 6.74 2.87
CA ASP A 42 -3.48 6.25 1.52
C ASP A 42 -2.50 6.88 0.51
N ARG A 43 -2.25 8.19 0.64
CA ARG A 43 -1.30 8.87 -0.24
C ARG A 43 0.15 8.40 -0.03
N GLU A 44 0.58 8.30 1.23
CA GLU A 44 1.92 7.79 1.59
C GLU A 44 2.12 6.36 1.06
N CYS A 45 1.12 5.50 1.29
CA CYS A 45 1.16 4.10 0.88
C CYS A 45 1.17 3.94 -0.64
N ALA A 46 0.36 4.73 -1.37
CA ALA A 46 0.36 4.70 -2.83
C ALA A 46 1.73 5.10 -3.41
N ASP A 47 2.34 6.18 -2.90
CA ASP A 47 3.64 6.66 -3.38
C ASP A 47 4.78 5.69 -3.04
N MET A 48 4.75 5.11 -1.83
CA MET A 48 5.73 4.10 -1.42
C MET A 48 5.61 2.81 -2.25
N CYS A 49 4.39 2.31 -2.47
CA CYS A 49 4.16 1.16 -3.34
C CYS A 49 4.67 1.41 -4.77
N ALA A 50 4.42 2.60 -5.33
CA ALA A 50 4.94 2.99 -6.63
C ALA A 50 6.48 2.96 -6.67
N PHE A 51 7.13 3.48 -5.64
CA PHE A 51 8.59 3.46 -5.57
C PHE A 51 9.15 2.04 -5.41
N ALA A 52 8.51 1.20 -4.59
CA ALA A 52 8.88 -0.21 -4.44
C ALA A 52 8.80 -0.97 -5.77
N ILE A 53 7.69 -0.80 -6.52
CA ILE A 53 7.51 -1.38 -7.87
C ILE A 53 8.67 -0.99 -8.77
N GLN A 54 8.94 0.32 -8.90
CA GLN A 54 9.98 0.80 -9.80
C GLN A 54 11.36 0.31 -9.35
N SER A 55 11.60 0.15 -8.04
CA SER A 55 12.86 -0.33 -7.50
C SER A 55 13.13 -1.79 -7.86
N MET A 56 12.09 -2.64 -7.78
CA MET A 56 12.16 -4.05 -8.16
C MET A 56 12.30 -4.21 -9.68
N GLN A 57 11.56 -3.41 -10.48
CA GLN A 57 11.62 -3.45 -11.96
C GLN A 57 13.02 -3.17 -12.52
N ARG A 58 13.78 -2.29 -11.86
CA ARG A 58 15.17 -1.96 -12.24
C ARG A 58 16.23 -2.76 -11.47
N SER A 59 15.82 -3.80 -10.74
CA SER A 59 16.69 -4.63 -9.90
C SER A 59 17.62 -3.80 -8.99
N SER A 60 17.05 -2.81 -8.29
CA SER A 60 17.79 -1.94 -7.38
C SER A 60 18.57 -2.76 -6.34
N PRO A 61 19.83 -2.40 -6.02
CA PRO A 61 20.58 -3.03 -4.92
C PRO A 61 19.98 -2.72 -3.54
N PHE A 62 19.00 -1.81 -3.47
CA PHE A 62 18.28 -1.45 -2.25
C PHE A 62 16.84 -2.01 -2.22
N ALA A 63 16.49 -2.93 -3.12
CA ALA A 63 15.11 -3.41 -3.26
C ALA A 63 14.58 -4.02 -1.95
N GLU A 64 15.40 -4.77 -1.22
CA GLU A 64 15.01 -5.39 0.05
C GLU A 64 14.68 -4.34 1.12
N GLN A 65 15.55 -3.35 1.33
CA GLN A 65 15.30 -2.28 2.31
C GLN A 65 14.08 -1.43 1.94
N ILE A 66 13.89 -1.18 0.63
CA ILE A 66 12.72 -0.47 0.13
C ILE A 66 11.44 -1.29 0.38
N CYS A 67 11.47 -2.60 0.17
CA CYS A 67 10.33 -3.48 0.45
C CYS A 67 10.05 -3.58 1.95
N THR A 68 11.06 -3.62 2.81
CA THR A 68 10.86 -3.58 4.27
C THR A 68 10.10 -2.33 4.69
N LEU A 69 10.51 -1.15 4.24
CA LEU A 69 9.81 0.09 4.54
C LEU A 69 8.40 0.13 3.92
N CYS A 70 8.26 -0.37 2.69
CA CYS A 70 6.96 -0.49 2.03
C CYS A 70 6.00 -1.35 2.87
N ALA A 71 6.48 -2.46 3.43
CA ALA A 71 5.65 -3.31 4.28
C ALA A 71 5.20 -2.62 5.58
N GLU A 72 6.07 -1.84 6.22
CA GLU A 72 5.71 -1.06 7.41
C GLU A 72 4.63 -0.02 7.10
N ILE A 73 4.77 0.69 5.99
CA ILE A 73 3.80 1.70 5.55
C ILE A 73 2.47 1.04 5.15
N CYS A 74 2.50 -0.07 4.42
CA CYS A 74 1.31 -0.84 4.06
C CYS A 74 0.58 -1.34 5.31
N GLN A 75 1.30 -1.87 6.29
CA GLN A 75 0.71 -2.32 7.56
C GLN A 75 0.00 -1.16 8.27
N ALA A 76 0.67 -0.02 8.42
CA ALA A 76 0.09 1.16 9.08
C ALA A 76 -1.12 1.72 8.33
N CYS A 77 -1.07 1.77 6.99
CA CYS A 77 -2.20 2.19 6.16
C CYS A 77 -3.39 1.24 6.35
N GLY A 78 -3.16 -0.07 6.25
CA GLY A 78 -4.21 -1.07 6.41
C GLY A 78 -4.89 -1.03 7.80
N GLU A 79 -4.12 -0.78 8.87
CA GLU A 79 -4.65 -0.62 10.23
C GLU A 79 -5.53 0.62 10.39
N ILE A 80 -5.23 1.72 9.68
CA ILE A 80 -6.06 2.92 9.68
C ILE A 80 -7.31 2.70 8.83
N CYS A 81 -7.17 2.21 7.60
CA CYS A 81 -8.31 1.94 6.72
C CYS A 81 -9.30 0.96 7.37
N ARG A 82 -8.81 -0.07 8.08
CA ARG A 82 -9.66 -1.06 8.77
C ARG A 82 -10.60 -0.45 9.81
N GLN A 83 -10.27 0.72 10.38
CA GLN A 83 -11.10 1.39 11.40
C GLN A 83 -12.38 2.00 10.81
N HIS A 84 -12.47 2.16 9.49
CA HIS A 84 -13.60 2.78 8.81
C HIS A 84 -14.51 1.71 8.20
N ASP A 85 -15.78 1.66 8.63
CA ASP A 85 -16.79 0.69 8.14
C ASP A 85 -17.45 1.15 6.82
N VAL A 86 -16.60 1.44 5.83
CA VAL A 86 -17.00 1.79 4.45
C VAL A 86 -16.22 0.91 3.49
N GLN A 87 -16.87 0.49 2.41
CA GLN A 87 -16.33 -0.58 1.55
C GLN A 87 -14.97 -0.23 0.96
N HIS A 88 -14.76 1.01 0.51
CA HIS A 88 -13.49 1.43 -0.10
C HIS A 88 -12.31 1.34 0.88
N CYS A 89 -12.53 1.67 2.16
CA CYS A 89 -11.53 1.51 3.21
C CYS A 89 -11.27 0.03 3.54
N GLN A 90 -12.29 -0.82 3.58
CA GLN A 90 -12.11 -2.26 3.82
C GLN A 90 -11.31 -2.92 2.69
N ASP A 91 -11.63 -2.60 1.44
CA ASP A 91 -10.91 -3.09 0.26
C ASP A 91 -9.45 -2.60 0.27
N CYS A 92 -9.21 -1.34 0.64
CA CYS A 92 -7.88 -0.78 0.80
C CYS A 92 -7.08 -1.52 1.89
N ALA A 93 -7.71 -1.79 3.03
CA ALA A 93 -7.07 -2.50 4.15
C ALA A 93 -6.62 -3.91 3.75
N ASP A 94 -7.47 -4.67 3.06
CA ASP A 94 -7.13 -6.02 2.58
C ASP A 94 -5.96 -5.98 1.58
N ALA A 95 -5.97 -5.05 0.64
CA ALA A 95 -4.89 -4.87 -0.32
C ALA A 95 -3.56 -4.45 0.35
N CYS A 96 -3.64 -3.58 1.35
CA CYS A 96 -2.50 -3.14 2.16
C CYS A 96 -1.86 -4.31 2.92
N PHE A 97 -2.65 -5.14 3.61
CA PHE A 97 -2.10 -6.28 4.35
C PHE A 97 -1.46 -7.32 3.42
N ALA A 98 -2.11 -7.62 2.29
CA ALA A 98 -1.53 -8.52 1.29
C ALA A 98 -0.20 -8.00 0.73
N CYS A 99 -0.11 -6.68 0.48
CA CYS A 99 1.11 -6.03 0.03
C CYS A 99 2.20 -6.04 1.12
N ALA A 100 1.84 -5.80 2.38
CA ALA A 100 2.79 -5.85 3.48
C ALA A 100 3.45 -7.23 3.61
N ASP A 101 2.67 -8.31 3.48
CA ASP A 101 3.18 -9.68 3.55
C ASP A 101 4.08 -10.04 2.35
N ALA A 102 3.69 -9.62 1.14
CA ALA A 102 4.51 -9.80 -0.05
C ALA A 102 5.84 -9.05 0.05
N CYS A 103 5.81 -7.80 0.51
CA CYS A 103 7.00 -6.97 0.72
C CYS A 103 7.92 -7.53 1.82
N ARG A 104 7.37 -8.02 2.95
CA ARG A 104 8.15 -8.68 4.01
C ARG A 104 8.90 -9.90 3.48
N SER A 105 8.29 -10.64 2.56
CA SER A 105 8.90 -11.83 1.96
C SER A 105 10.11 -11.50 1.08
N MET A 106 10.31 -10.24 0.67
CA MET A 106 11.49 -9.83 -0.11
C MET A 106 12.73 -9.61 0.74
N ALA A 107 12.58 -9.44 2.05
CA ALA A 107 13.68 -9.18 2.98
C ALA A 107 14.11 -10.45 3.76
N ALA A 108 13.54 -11.61 3.41
CA ALA A 108 13.70 -12.88 4.11
C ALA A 108 14.63 -13.86 3.39
#